data_AF-A0A1Y6C7Z8-F1
#
_entry.id   AF-A0A1Y6C7Z8-F1
#
_cell.length_a   1.000
_cell.length_b   1.000
_cell.length_c   1.000
_cell.angle_alpha   90.00
_cell.angle_beta   90.00
_cell.angle_gamma   90.00
#
_symmetry.space_group_name_H-M   'P 1'
#
loop_
_entity.id
_entity.type
_entity.pdbx_description
1 polymer ?
#
loop_
_entity_poly.entity_id
_entity_poly.type
_entity_poly.pdbx_seq_one_letter_code
_entity_poly.pdbx_strand_id
1 'polypeptide(L)'
;MKLINISLAIALFSLLQACGVAIHSSGSHDSPPDYISYKIYEVYSNNRTEFIYSDCINLDNFSDDEGTVHIDTPYVGEDLVMKWDHFGGDITFTFEDNFTFLYAASYDTYYFRDGGFQRFDISTGFHDYRITLDGPYCL
;
A
#
# COMPACT_ATOMS: atom_id res chain seq x y z
N MET A 1 55.55 1.27 -3.57
CA MET A 1 54.47 1.60 -4.52
C MET A 1 54.24 0.38 -5.42
N LYS A 2 53.11 -0.33 -5.27
CA LYS A 2 52.77 -1.49 -6.10
C LYS A 2 51.78 -1.04 -7.17
N LEU A 3 52.19 -1.15 -8.44
CA LEU A 3 51.34 -0.96 -9.61
C LEU A 3 50.41 -2.16 -9.73
N ILE A 4 49.10 -1.94 -9.62
CA ILE A 4 48.08 -2.95 -9.89
C ILE A 4 47.91 -3.00 -11.41
N ASN A 5 48.19 -4.16 -12.00
CA ASN A 5 48.05 -4.43 -13.44
C ASN A 5 46.57 -4.39 -13.85
N ILE A 6 46.15 -3.26 -14.42
CA ILE A 6 44.79 -3.01 -14.93
C ILE A 6 44.41 -3.98 -16.06
N SER A 7 45.40 -4.55 -16.75
CA SER A 7 45.17 -5.46 -17.88
C SER A 7 44.55 -6.81 -17.51
N LEU A 8 44.57 -7.22 -16.22
CA LEU A 8 43.92 -8.48 -15.80
C LEU A 8 42.43 -8.29 -15.43
N ALA A 9 41.99 -7.07 -15.12
CA ALA A 9 40.62 -6.80 -14.71
C ALA A 9 39.63 -6.80 -15.88
N ILE A 10 40.08 -6.44 -17.08
CA ILE A 10 39.21 -6.32 -18.26
C ILE A 10 38.94 -7.68 -18.92
N ALA A 11 39.86 -8.65 -18.78
CA ALA A 11 39.70 -9.99 -19.34
C ALA A 11 38.66 -10.86 -18.61
N LEU A 12 38.28 -10.51 -17.37
CA LEU A 12 37.23 -11.23 -16.63
C LEU A 12 35.81 -10.74 -16.96
N PHE A 13 35.64 -9.54 -17.49
CA PHE A 13 34.32 -9.00 -17.83
C PHE A 13 33.73 -9.59 -19.12
N SER A 14 34.57 -10.13 -20.01
CA SER A 14 34.13 -10.68 -21.30
C SER A 14 33.66 -12.15 -21.22
N LEU A 15 33.92 -12.85 -20.11
CA LEU A 15 33.51 -14.25 -19.91
C LEU A 15 32.18 -14.42 -19.15
N LEU A 16 31.65 -13.35 -18.56
CA LEU A 16 30.39 -13.39 -17.79
C LEU A 16 29.14 -13.01 -18.58
N GLN A 17 29.27 -12.59 -19.85
CA GLN A 17 28.11 -12.28 -20.70
C GLN A 17 27.50 -13.50 -21.42
N ALA A 18 28.09 -14.70 -21.27
CA ALA A 18 27.60 -15.93 -21.90
C ALA A 18 26.66 -16.76 -21.01
N CYS A 19 26.59 -16.46 -19.71
CA CYS A 19 25.56 -16.99 -18.82
C CYS A 19 24.89 -15.76 -18.20
N GLY A 20 23.58 -15.61 -18.40
CA GLY A 20 22.79 -14.52 -17.81
C GLY A 20 22.84 -14.56 -16.28
N VAL A 21 23.91 -14.03 -15.71
CA VAL A 21 24.06 -13.78 -14.29
C VAL A 21 23.60 -12.34 -14.08
N ALA A 22 22.35 -12.19 -13.66
CA ALA A 22 21.87 -10.92 -13.14
C ALA A 22 22.62 -10.64 -11.83
N ILE A 23 23.59 -9.72 -11.89
CA ILE A 23 24.25 -9.19 -10.70
C ILE A 23 23.22 -8.35 -9.95
N HIS A 24 22.57 -8.94 -8.93
CA HIS A 24 21.81 -8.17 -7.96
C HIS A 24 22.82 -7.43 -7.09
N SER A 25 22.95 -6.11 -7.28
CA SER A 25 23.63 -5.29 -6.29
C SER A 25 22.74 -5.21 -5.07
N SER A 26 23.14 -5.86 -3.98
CA SER A 26 22.62 -5.57 -2.65
C SER A 26 23.14 -4.20 -2.20
N GLY A 27 22.62 -3.15 -2.83
CA GLY A 27 22.67 -1.81 -2.25
C GLY A 27 21.64 -1.79 -1.13
N SER A 28 22.04 -1.33 0.06
CA SER A 28 21.11 -0.92 1.09
C SER A 28 20.08 0.03 0.46
N HIS A 29 18.82 -0.40 0.35
CA HIS A 29 17.72 0.42 -0.12
C HIS A 29 17.51 1.56 0.90
N ASP A 30 18.21 2.68 0.72
CA ASP A 30 17.84 4.00 1.27
C ASP A 30 16.73 4.62 0.39
N SER A 31 15.84 3.80 -0.17
CA SER A 31 14.62 4.32 -0.81
C SER A 31 13.65 4.65 0.32
N PRO A 32 12.99 5.83 0.29
CA PRO A 32 11.92 6.09 1.24
C PRO A 32 10.88 4.96 1.15
N PRO A 33 10.33 4.50 2.29
CA PRO A 33 9.35 3.42 2.30
C PRO A 33 8.13 3.75 1.42
N ASP A 34 7.60 2.74 0.75
CA ASP A 34 6.38 2.87 -0.05
C ASP A 34 5.15 2.76 0.87
N TYR A 35 4.20 3.68 0.70
CA TYR A 35 2.98 3.75 1.50
C TYR A 35 1.72 3.74 0.64
N ILE A 36 0.64 3.27 1.25
CA ILE A 36 -0.72 3.60 0.81
C ILE A 36 -1.29 4.62 1.81
N SER A 37 -1.45 5.87 1.39
CA SER A 37 -2.26 6.85 2.10
C SER A 37 -3.72 6.52 1.90
N TYR A 38 -4.47 6.40 2.99
CA TYR A 38 -5.93 6.27 2.94
C TYR A 38 -6.61 7.46 3.59
N LYS A 39 -7.71 7.91 2.98
CA LYS A 39 -8.54 9.02 3.48
C LYS A 39 -9.99 8.59 3.49
N ILE A 40 -10.68 8.87 4.58
CA ILE A 40 -12.06 8.45 4.82
C ILE A 40 -12.92 9.71 4.96
N TYR A 41 -14.01 9.72 4.23
CA TYR A 41 -14.99 10.79 4.21
C TYR A 41 -16.39 10.23 4.47
N GLU A 42 -17.21 10.94 5.22
CA GLU A 42 -18.66 10.74 5.22
C GLU A 42 -19.25 11.45 3.99
N VAL A 43 -20.24 10.83 3.35
CA VAL A 43 -20.96 11.36 2.20
C VAL A 43 -22.41 11.60 2.60
N TYR A 44 -22.85 12.86 2.55
CA TYR A 44 -24.23 13.21 2.82
C TYR A 44 -25.11 13.09 1.57
N SER A 45 -26.43 13.03 1.76
CA SER A 45 -27.43 12.87 0.68
C SER A 45 -27.38 13.94 -0.43
N ASN A 46 -26.76 15.09 -0.17
CA ASN A 46 -26.52 16.15 -1.16
C ASN A 46 -25.15 16.02 -1.86
N ASN A 47 -24.47 14.88 -1.71
CA ASN A 47 -23.13 14.57 -2.21
C ASN A 47 -22.02 15.47 -1.64
N ARG A 48 -22.27 16.18 -0.53
CA ARG A 48 -21.22 16.84 0.25
C ARG A 48 -20.41 15.77 0.98
N THR A 49 -19.09 15.90 0.92
CA THR A 49 -18.18 15.05 1.69
C THR A 49 -17.64 15.78 2.91
N GLU A 50 -17.56 15.09 4.05
CA GLU A 50 -16.90 15.59 5.26
C GLU A 50 -15.73 14.67 5.61
N PHE A 51 -14.56 15.25 5.82
CA PHE A 51 -13.36 14.50 6.14
C PHE A 51 -13.45 13.97 7.57
N ILE A 52 -13.23 12.66 7.73
CA ILE A 52 -13.20 12.00 9.03
C ILE A 52 -11.76 11.83 9.49
N TYR A 53 -10.95 11.12 8.71
CA TYR A 53 -9.63 10.66 9.12
C TYR A 53 -8.75 10.28 7.92
N SER A 54 -7.43 10.26 8.14
CA SER A 54 -6.44 9.74 7.20
C SER A 54 -5.25 9.13 7.94
N ASP A 55 -4.68 8.08 7.36
CA ASP A 55 -3.41 7.50 7.80
C ASP A 55 -2.74 6.77 6.64
N CYS A 56 -1.68 6.02 6.95
CA CYS A 56 -0.86 5.33 5.96
C CYS A 56 -0.58 3.89 6.35
N ILE A 57 -0.54 3.02 5.34
CA ILE A 57 -0.11 1.62 5.44
C ILE A 57 1.28 1.55 4.83
N ASN A 58 2.29 1.09 5.59
CA ASN A 58 3.64 0.93 5.10
C ASN A 58 3.80 -0.43 4.41
N LEU A 59 4.06 -0.43 3.11
CA LEU A 59 4.18 -1.66 2.31
C LEU A 59 5.50 -2.40 2.50
N ASP A 60 6.48 -1.78 3.16
CA ASP A 60 7.80 -2.36 3.42
C ASP A 60 7.98 -2.83 4.87
N ASN A 61 6.96 -2.63 5.72
CA ASN A 61 7.00 -2.99 7.13
C ASN A 61 6.08 -4.17 7.43
N PHE A 62 6.69 -5.32 7.72
CA PHE A 62 5.95 -6.56 8.07
C PHE A 62 5.03 -6.42 9.29
N SER A 63 5.19 -5.40 10.15
CA SER A 63 4.22 -5.18 11.23
C SER A 63 2.88 -4.65 10.75
N ASP A 64 2.82 -4.13 9.52
CA ASP A 64 1.65 -3.51 8.93
C ASP A 64 1.03 -4.41 7.85
N ASP A 65 1.49 -5.68 7.78
CA ASP A 65 0.96 -6.68 6.86
C ASP A 65 -0.55 -6.90 7.09
N GLU A 66 -1.00 -6.83 8.34
CA GLU A 66 -2.43 -6.80 8.68
C GLU A 66 -2.77 -5.55 9.48
N GLY A 67 -3.98 -5.06 9.31
CA GLY A 67 -4.48 -3.97 10.13
C GLY A 67 -5.96 -3.75 10.04
N THR A 68 -6.47 -2.91 10.92
CA THR A 68 -7.89 -2.62 11.06
C THR A 68 -8.07 -1.19 11.53
N VAL A 69 -8.99 -0.47 10.91
CA VAL A 69 -9.50 0.80 11.40
C VAL A 69 -10.99 0.69 11.63
N HIS A 70 -11.42 1.16 12.80
CA HIS A 70 -12.81 1.31 13.17
C HIS A 70 -13.20 2.77 12.92
N ILE A 71 -14.19 2.98 12.08
CA ILE A 71 -14.73 4.30 11.77
C ILE A 71 -16.00 4.39 12.60
N ASP A 72 -15.91 5.01 13.78
CA ASP A 72 -17.03 5.19 14.70
C ASP A 72 -17.52 6.65 14.63
N THR A 73 -18.78 6.87 14.29
CA THR A 73 -19.44 8.16 14.46
C THR A 73 -19.94 8.27 15.91
N PRO A 74 -19.83 9.45 16.54
CA PRO A 74 -20.12 9.63 17.96
C PRO A 74 -21.60 9.43 18.36
N TYR A 75 -22.49 9.14 17.41
CA TYR A 75 -23.93 9.10 17.63
C TYR A 75 -24.57 7.75 17.33
N VAL A 76 -23.89 6.87 16.61
CA VAL A 76 -24.39 5.54 16.24
C VAL A 76 -23.27 4.55 16.51
N GLY A 77 -23.44 3.69 17.52
CA GLY A 77 -22.57 2.53 17.63
C GLY A 77 -22.96 1.57 16.52
N GLU A 78 -21.98 1.10 15.74
CA GLU A 78 -22.09 0.25 14.54
C GLU A 78 -21.99 1.05 13.22
N ASP A 79 -20.78 1.25 12.71
CA ASP A 79 -20.54 2.04 11.48
C ASP A 79 -19.79 1.26 10.41
N LEU A 80 -18.46 1.38 10.33
CA LEU A 80 -17.68 0.79 9.24
C LEU A 80 -16.32 0.35 9.77
N VAL A 81 -15.94 -0.87 9.44
CA VAL A 81 -14.61 -1.41 9.72
C VAL A 81 -13.91 -1.65 8.39
N MET A 82 -12.76 -1.02 8.20
CA MET A 82 -11.86 -1.33 7.09
C MET A 82 -10.68 -2.14 7.64
N LYS A 83 -10.43 -3.29 7.02
CA LYS A 83 -9.30 -4.17 7.30
C LYS A 83 -8.41 -4.28 6.08
N TRP A 84 -7.13 -4.53 6.29
CA TRP A 84 -6.24 -4.93 5.21
C TRP A 84 -5.39 -6.13 5.62
N ASP A 85 -5.04 -6.93 4.62
CA ASP A 85 -4.13 -8.08 4.73
C ASP A 85 -3.20 -8.08 3.51
N HIS A 86 -1.90 -8.11 3.75
CA HIS A 86 -0.83 -8.12 2.76
C HIS A 86 -0.18 -9.50 2.78
N PHE A 87 -0.36 -10.23 1.68
CA PHE A 87 0.16 -11.57 1.55
C PHE A 87 0.55 -11.86 0.10
N GLY A 88 1.73 -12.45 -0.09
CA GLY A 88 2.15 -12.95 -1.40
C GLY A 88 2.39 -11.87 -2.47
N GLY A 89 2.59 -10.61 -2.06
CA GLY A 89 2.76 -9.47 -2.97
C GLY A 89 1.46 -8.75 -3.31
N ASP A 90 0.32 -9.24 -2.82
CA ASP A 90 -0.99 -8.60 -2.94
C ASP A 90 -1.43 -7.99 -1.61
N ILE A 91 -2.14 -6.88 -1.66
CA ILE A 91 -2.85 -6.30 -0.51
C ILE A 91 -4.36 -6.35 -0.75
N THR A 92 -5.09 -6.87 0.23
CA THR A 92 -6.54 -7.03 0.18
C THR A 92 -7.21 -6.14 1.22
N PHE A 93 -8.08 -5.26 0.77
CA PHE A 93 -8.93 -4.42 1.62
C PHE A 93 -10.30 -5.07 1.79
N THR A 94 -10.77 -5.18 3.03
CA THR A 94 -12.10 -5.70 3.38
C THR A 94 -12.87 -4.66 4.18
N PHE A 95 -14.14 -4.47 3.84
CA PHE A 95 -15.05 -3.54 4.49
C PHE A 95 -16.22 -4.30 5.13
N GLU A 96 -16.49 -4.01 6.39
CA GLU A 96 -17.55 -4.65 7.18
C GLU A 96 -18.42 -3.59 7.88
N ASP A 97 -19.72 -3.83 7.97
CA ASP A 97 -20.68 -3.09 8.81
C ASP A 97 -21.18 -4.06 9.90
N ASN A 98 -20.94 -3.75 11.17
CA ASN A 98 -21.28 -4.59 12.31
C ASN A 98 -20.93 -6.09 12.11
N PHE A 99 -19.67 -6.38 11.76
CA PHE A 99 -19.16 -7.73 11.45
C PHE A 99 -19.80 -8.42 10.23
N THR A 100 -20.65 -7.71 9.49
CA THR A 100 -21.23 -8.17 8.22
C THR A 100 -20.33 -7.72 7.09
N PHE A 101 -19.85 -8.67 6.31
CA PHE A 101 -19.08 -8.39 5.10
C PHE A 101 -19.90 -7.55 4.11
N LEU A 102 -19.33 -6.42 3.67
CA LEU A 102 -19.90 -5.60 2.62
C LEU A 102 -19.19 -5.84 1.29
N TYR A 103 -17.86 -5.71 1.30
CA TYR A 103 -17.05 -5.66 0.10
C TYR A 103 -15.59 -5.98 0.39
N ALA A 104 -14.90 -6.56 -0.60
CA ALA A 104 -13.44 -6.65 -0.59
C ALA A 104 -12.85 -6.43 -1.98
N ALA A 105 -11.64 -5.89 -2.01
CA ALA A 105 -10.85 -5.71 -3.23
C ALA A 105 -9.38 -6.02 -2.95
N SER A 106 -8.75 -6.69 -3.89
CA SER A 106 -7.34 -7.09 -3.82
C SER A 106 -6.57 -6.44 -4.97
N TYR A 107 -5.35 -5.99 -4.67
CA TYR A 107 -4.46 -5.31 -5.60
C TYR A 107 -3.05 -5.86 -5.44
N ASP A 108 -2.35 -6.01 -6.56
CA ASP A 108 -0.90 -6.16 -6.54
C ASP A 108 -0.30 -4.93 -5.83
N THR A 109 0.59 -5.13 -4.88
CA THR A 109 1.23 -4.02 -4.15
C THR A 109 1.99 -3.06 -5.08
N TYR A 110 2.53 -3.53 -6.21
CA TYR A 110 3.15 -2.67 -7.21
C TYR A 110 2.18 -1.64 -7.79
N TYR A 111 0.87 -1.91 -7.79
CA TYR A 111 -0.14 -0.93 -8.20
C TYR A 111 0.02 0.38 -7.42
N PHE A 112 0.14 0.30 -6.09
CA PHE A 112 0.27 1.49 -5.25
C PHE A 112 1.70 2.02 -5.22
N ARG A 113 2.72 1.15 -5.29
CA ARG A 113 4.13 1.57 -5.43
C ARG A 113 4.37 2.42 -6.68
N ASP A 114 3.62 2.15 -7.75
CA ASP A 114 3.70 2.88 -9.02
C ASP A 114 2.79 4.13 -9.09
N GLY A 115 2.18 4.55 -7.98
CA GLY A 115 1.31 5.74 -7.94
C GLY A 115 -0.18 5.45 -8.16
N GLY A 116 -0.61 4.22 -7.90
CA GLY A 116 -2.00 3.80 -8.03
C GLY A 116 -2.95 4.57 -7.12
N PHE A 117 -4.17 4.78 -7.62
CA PHE A 117 -5.25 5.44 -6.90
C PHE A 117 -6.51 4.59 -6.95
N GLN A 118 -7.16 4.38 -5.82
CA GLN A 118 -8.43 3.67 -5.76
C GLN A 118 -9.43 4.43 -4.90
N ARG A 119 -10.69 4.40 -5.32
CA ARG A 119 -11.81 4.94 -4.56
C ARG A 119 -12.86 3.87 -4.33
N PHE A 120 -13.37 3.81 -3.10
CA PHE A 120 -14.53 3.02 -2.71
C PHE A 120 -15.61 3.96 -2.19
N ASP A 121 -16.83 3.79 -2.69
CA ASP A 121 -18.02 4.38 -2.09
C ASP A 121 -18.79 3.22 -1.43
N ILE A 122 -18.89 3.23 -0.10
CA ILE A 122 -19.44 2.14 0.72
C ILE A 122 -20.64 2.66 1.49
N SER A 123 -21.79 2.02 1.33
CA SER A 123 -23.00 2.34 2.09
C SER A 123 -23.17 1.35 3.25
N THR A 124 -23.39 1.87 4.45
CA THR A 124 -23.79 1.09 5.64
C THR A 124 -25.29 1.24 5.88
N GLY A 125 -25.80 0.63 6.95
CA GLY A 125 -27.20 0.83 7.34
C GLY A 125 -27.58 2.29 7.65
N PHE A 126 -26.60 3.15 7.96
CA PHE A 126 -26.83 4.49 8.49
C PHE A 126 -26.15 5.61 7.70
N HIS A 127 -24.97 5.35 7.14
CA HIS A 127 -24.10 6.35 6.55
C HIS A 127 -23.51 5.87 5.22
N ASP A 128 -23.20 6.82 4.35
CA ASP A 128 -22.41 6.56 3.15
C ASP A 128 -20.98 7.05 3.38
N TYR A 129 -20.00 6.25 3.02
CA TYR A 129 -18.58 6.58 3.15
C TYR A 129 -17.89 6.59 1.80
N ARG A 130 -16.90 7.46 1.68
CA ARG A 130 -15.92 7.43 0.60
C ARG A 130 -14.54 7.19 1.18
N ILE A 131 -13.89 6.13 0.72
CA ILE A 131 -12.52 5.81 1.06
C ILE A 131 -11.68 5.97 -0.20
N THR A 132 -10.61 6.76 -0.11
CA THR A 132 -9.60 6.87 -1.17
C THR A 132 -8.30 6.29 -0.71
N LEU A 133 -7.66 5.47 -1.54
CA LEU A 133 -6.32 4.92 -1.37
C LEU A 133 -5.41 5.54 -2.44
N ASP A 134 -4.24 6.02 -2.05
CA ASP A 134 -3.29 6.70 -2.92
C ASP A 134 -1.87 6.26 -2.52
N GLY A 135 -1.06 5.82 -3.48
CA GLY A 135 0.36 5.54 -3.28
C GLY A 135 1.27 6.43 -4.13
N PRO A 136 2.59 6.37 -3.96
CA PRO A 136 3.32 5.60 -2.94
C PRO A 136 3.61 6.41 -1.67
N TYR A 137 2.99 7.58 -1.52
CA TYR A 137 3.36 8.54 -0.48
C TYR A 137 2.31 8.62 0.62
N CYS A 138 2.79 8.80 1.85
CA CYS A 138 1.95 9.15 2.98
C CYS A 138 1.70 10.68 2.99
N LEU A 139 0.47 11.11 2.64
CA LEU A 139 0.10 12.52 2.41
C LEU A 139 -1.02 13.05 3.30
#